data_AF-E3M9M8-F1
#
_entry.id   AF-E3M9M8-F1
#
_cell.length_a   1.000
_cell.length_b   1.000
_cell.length_c   1.000
_cell.angle_alpha   90.00
_cell.angle_beta   90.00
_cell.angle_gamma   90.00
#
_symmetry.space_group_name_H-M   'P 1'
#
loop_
_entity.id
_entity.type
_entity.pdbx_description
1 polymer ?
#
loop_
_entity_poly.entity_id
_entity_poly.type
_entity_poly.pdbx_seq_one_letter_code
_entity_poly.pdbx_strand_id
1 'polypeptide(L)'
;MYRKRVVTPKGRYHVMMVDHGGNKILNLTTDSIVEMFGFKWAVILFAEFCPRSNGHYVSWMRCGRKWKCVDDAVVKKESRKVIFSEHNVRALVFEKYEPSQ
;
A
#
# COMPACT_ATOMS: atom_id res chain seq x y z
N MET A 1 13.08 19.30 -21.51
CA MET A 1 11.78 19.94 -21.17
C MET A 1 10.84 18.84 -20.65
N TYR A 2 10.56 18.80 -19.35
CA TYR A 2 9.64 17.80 -18.78
C TYR A 2 8.20 18.21 -19.07
N ARG A 3 7.45 17.38 -19.80
CA ARG A 3 6.00 17.57 -19.97
C ARG A 3 5.30 17.24 -18.65
N LYS A 4 4.85 18.27 -17.93
CA LYS A 4 3.98 18.10 -16.77
C LYS A 4 2.67 17.44 -17.21
N ARG A 5 2.45 16.20 -16.80
CA ARG A 5 1.12 15.56 -16.89
C ARG A 5 0.36 15.89 -15.61
N VAL A 6 -0.84 16.44 -15.77
CA VAL A 6 -1.80 16.61 -14.67
C VAL A 6 -2.69 15.37 -14.64
N VAL A 7 -2.81 14.76 -13.47
CA VAL A 7 -3.68 13.61 -13.24
C VAL A 7 -4.79 14.05 -12.30
N THR A 8 -6.04 13.84 -12.70
CA THR A 8 -7.24 14.19 -11.91
C THR A 8 -8.03 12.91 -11.60
N PRO A 9 -7.73 12.21 -10.50
CA PRO A 9 -8.34 10.93 -10.20
C PRO A 9 -9.81 11.10 -9.78
N LYS A 10 -10.72 10.51 -10.57
CA LYS A 10 -12.16 10.50 -10.28
C LYS A 10 -12.58 9.37 -9.34
N GLY A 11 -11.85 8.26 -9.32
CA GLY A 11 -12.19 7.08 -8.51
C GLY A 11 -12.01 7.27 -7.00
N ARG A 12 -12.66 6.40 -6.22
CA ARG A 12 -12.47 6.27 -4.77
C ARG A 12 -11.12 5.65 -4.40
N TYR A 13 -10.59 4.79 -5.27
CA TYR A 13 -9.36 4.05 -5.05
C TYR A 13 -8.25 4.51 -6.00
N HIS A 14 -7.01 4.48 -5.52
CA HIS A 14 -5.80 4.68 -6.33
C HIS A 14 -4.85 3.51 -6.11
N VAL A 15 -4.31 2.95 -7.20
CA VAL A 15 -3.35 1.84 -7.17
C VAL A 15 -2.01 2.35 -7.65
N MET A 16 -0.96 2.10 -6.85
CA MET A 16 0.41 2.43 -7.17
C MET A 16 1.24 1.16 -7.24
N MET A 17 1.90 0.93 -8.38
CA MET A 17 2.87 -0.14 -8.55
C MET A 17 4.26 0.35 -8.18
N VAL A 18 5.00 -0.45 -7.41
CA VAL A 18 6.39 -0.16 -7.04
C VAL A 18 7.29 -1.05 -7.86
N ASP A 19 8.20 -0.45 -8.60
CA ASP A 19 9.12 -1.17 -9.46
C ASP A 19 9.98 -2.20 -8.69
N HIS A 20 10.26 -3.33 -9.34
CA HIS A 20 10.96 -4.47 -8.76
C HIS A 20 12.47 -4.27 -8.59
N GLY A 21 13.05 -3.20 -9.15
CA GLY A 21 14.49 -2.91 -9.18
C GLY A 21 15.14 -2.52 -7.85
N GLY A 22 14.80 -3.19 -6.75
CA GLY A 22 15.36 -2.92 -5.42
C GLY A 22 14.78 -1.69 -4.71
N ASN A 23 13.81 -1.02 -5.34
CA ASN A 23 13.12 0.11 -4.75
C ASN A 23 12.33 -0.32 -3.51
N LYS A 24 12.43 0.48 -2.44
CA LYS A 24 11.73 0.30 -1.18
C LYS A 24 11.04 1.58 -0.77
N ILE A 25 9.93 1.41 -0.06
CA ILE A 25 9.19 2.51 0.55
C ILE A 25 9.71 2.69 1.98
N LEU A 26 10.39 3.81 2.24
CA LEU A 26 11.10 4.02 3.50
C LEU A 26 10.26 4.74 4.57
N ASN A 27 9.53 5.79 4.16
CA ASN A 27 8.94 6.77 5.09
C ASN A 27 7.41 6.69 5.18
N LEU A 28 6.79 5.69 4.56
CA LEU A 28 5.34 5.50 4.56
C LEU A 28 4.98 4.32 5.47
N THR A 29 3.91 4.49 6.24
CA THR A 29 3.36 3.43 7.08
C THR A 29 1.87 3.27 6.79
N THR A 30 1.27 2.22 7.35
CA THR A 30 -0.18 1.97 7.24
C THR A 30 -1.10 3.03 7.86
N ASP A 31 -0.55 3.91 8.70
CA ASP A 31 -1.30 5.00 9.36
C ASP A 31 -1.09 6.34 8.66
N SER A 32 -0.24 6.39 7.64
CA SER A 32 0.05 7.61 6.91
C SER A 32 -1.14 8.04 6.04
N ILE A 33 -1.48 9.32 6.13
CA ILE A 33 -2.33 9.99 5.16
C ILE A 33 -1.42 10.78 4.21
N VAL A 34 -1.46 10.48 2.92
CA VAL A 34 -0.62 11.12 1.91
C VAL A 34 -1.44 12.01 1.00
N GLU A 35 -0.86 13.15 0.60
CA GLU A 35 -1.48 14.05 -0.35
C GLU A 35 -0.97 13.74 -1.77
N MET A 36 -1.88 13.36 -2.66
CA MET A 36 -1.58 13.07 -4.07
C MET A 36 -2.74 13.56 -4.94
N PHE A 37 -2.41 14.20 -6.06
CA PHE A 37 -3.40 14.66 -7.05
C PHE A 37 -4.51 15.58 -6.48
N GLY A 38 -4.19 16.37 -5.46
CA GLY A 38 -5.15 17.27 -4.79
C GLY A 38 -6.12 16.57 -3.84
N PHE A 39 -5.88 15.30 -3.51
CA PHE A 39 -6.68 14.54 -2.54
C PHE A 39 -5.78 13.96 -1.44
N LYS A 40 -6.37 13.69 -0.28
CA LYS A 40 -5.76 12.91 0.80
C LYS A 40 -6.10 11.44 0.61
N TRP A 41 -5.14 10.56 0.89
CA TRP A 41 -5.26 9.13 0.64
C TRP A 41 -4.73 8.32 1.82
N ALA A 42 -5.46 7.26 2.18
CA ALA A 42 -5.06 6.29 3.20
C ALA A 42 -4.77 4.94 2.55
N VAL A 43 -3.72 4.25 2.97
CA VAL A 43 -3.45 2.88 2.49
C VAL A 43 -4.41 1.90 3.16
N ILE A 44 -5.09 1.08 2.35
CA ILE A 44 -6.03 0.07 2.83
C ILE A 44 -5.57 -1.37 2.55
N LEU A 45 -4.69 -1.54 1.56
CA LEU A 45 -4.15 -2.83 1.15
C LEU A 45 -2.78 -2.64 0.49
N PHE A 46 -1.89 -3.62 0.65
CA PHE A 46 -0.65 -3.69 -0.12
C PHE A 46 -0.24 -5.13 -0.42
N ALA A 47 0.45 -5.33 -1.54
CA ALA A 47 1.07 -6.59 -1.90
C ALA A 47 2.56 -6.55 -1.58
N GLU A 48 3.05 -7.62 -0.98
CA GLU A 48 4.45 -7.82 -0.65
C GLU A 48 5.02 -8.99 -1.43
N PHE A 49 6.23 -8.79 -1.97
CA PHE A 49 7.01 -9.86 -2.57
C PHE A 49 7.92 -10.54 -1.55
N CYS A 50 7.85 -11.87 -1.47
CA CYS A 50 8.63 -12.71 -0.59
C CYS A 50 9.73 -13.43 -1.38
N PRO A 51 10.92 -12.83 -1.60
CA PRO A 51 11.97 -13.41 -2.44
C PRO A 51 12.49 -14.74 -1.93
N ARG A 52 12.49 -14.94 -0.61
CA ARG A 52 12.96 -16.18 0.04
C ARG A 52 12.01 -17.37 -0.17
N SER A 53 10.80 -17.12 -0.63
CA SER A 53 9.77 -18.13 -0.86
C SER A 53 9.60 -18.43 -2.35
N ASN A 54 10.69 -18.54 -3.10
CA ASN A 54 10.68 -18.84 -4.54
C ASN A 54 9.80 -17.91 -5.39
N GLY A 55 9.83 -16.61 -5.10
CA GLY A 55 9.07 -15.62 -5.85
C GLY A 55 7.58 -15.54 -5.49
N HIS A 56 7.25 -15.75 -4.21
CA HIS A 56 5.88 -15.72 -3.70
C HIS A 56 5.38 -14.30 -3.39
N TYR A 57 4.05 -14.11 -3.41
CA TYR A 57 3.41 -12.87 -2.97
C TYR A 57 2.45 -13.11 -1.83
N VAL A 58 2.42 -12.17 -0.90
CA VAL A 58 1.41 -12.12 0.16
C VAL A 58 0.68 -10.78 0.10
N SER A 59 -0.56 -10.78 0.57
CA SER A 59 -1.37 -9.56 0.63
C SER A 59 -1.58 -9.13 2.07
N TRP A 60 -1.44 -7.85 2.33
CA TRP A 60 -1.74 -7.24 3.62
C TRP A 60 -2.97 -6.37 3.49
N MET A 61 -3.98 -6.61 4.32
CA MET A 61 -5.26 -5.90 4.27
C MET A 61 -5.65 -5.35 5.63
N ARG A 62 -6.28 -4.17 5.64
CA ARG A 62 -6.82 -3.56 6.85
C ARG A 62 -8.21 -4.14 7.16
N CYS A 63 -8.31 -4.85 8.29
CA CYS A 63 -9.57 -5.34 8.85
C CYS A 63 -9.85 -4.61 10.17
N GLY A 64 -10.65 -3.54 10.10
CA GLY A 64 -10.90 -2.66 11.25
C GLY A 64 -9.62 -1.95 11.71
N ARG A 65 -9.21 -2.22 12.96
CA ARG A 65 -8.00 -1.63 13.58
C ARG A 65 -6.73 -2.48 13.43
N LYS A 66 -6.82 -3.60 12.72
CA LYS A 66 -5.70 -4.53 12.54
C LYS A 66 -5.42 -4.75 11.06
N TRP A 67 -4.17 -5.05 10.77
CA TRP A 67 -3.67 -5.52 9.50
C TRP A 67 -3.51 -7.03 9.54
N LYS A 68 -3.96 -7.71 8.48
CA LYS A 68 -3.84 -9.14 8.33
C LYS A 68 -3.00 -9.45 7.10
N CYS A 69 -1.99 -10.30 7.27
CA CYS A 69 -1.20 -10.89 6.20
C CYS A 69 -1.91 -12.17 5.72
N VAL A 70 -2.43 -12.14 4.50
CA VAL A 70 -3.06 -13.26 3.81
C VAL A 70 -2.01 -13.88 2.89
N ASP A 71 -1.74 -15.15 3.12
CA ASP A 71 -0.80 -16.00 2.41
C ASP A 71 -1.62 -17.15 1.80
N ASP A 72 -1.94 -17.04 0.51
CA ASP A 72 -2.88 -17.90 -0.21
C ASP A 72 -4.22 -18.10 0.53
N ALA A 73 -4.47 -19.31 1.05
CA ALA A 73 -5.71 -19.66 1.73
C ALA A 73 -5.71 -19.34 3.23
N VAL A 74 -4.61 -18.83 3.79
CA VAL A 74 -4.44 -18.68 5.24
C VAL A 74 -4.12 -17.25 5.67
N VAL A 75 -4.60 -16.87 6.86
CA VAL A 75 -4.13 -15.65 7.53
C VAL A 75 -2.91 -16.02 8.38
N LYS A 76 -1.73 -15.55 7.96
CA LYS A 76 -0.45 -15.90 8.57
C LYS A 76 -0.09 -15.04 9.77
N LYS A 77 -0.45 -13.76 9.72
CA LYS A 77 -0.04 -12.77 10.73
C LYS A 77 -1.10 -11.69 10.90
N GLU A 78 -1.26 -11.22 12.13
CA GLU A 78 -1.99 -9.99 12.44
C GLU A 78 -1.02 -8.97 13.06
N SER A 79 -1.20 -7.69 12.73
CA SER A 79 -0.46 -6.58 13.36
C SER A 79 -1.36 -5.37 13.52
N ARG A 80 -1.08 -4.51 14.51
CA ARG A 80 -1.76 -3.20 14.62
C ARG A 80 -1.21 -2.19 13.63
N LYS A 81 0.09 -2.31 13.31
CA LYS A 81 0.81 -1.38 12.43
C LYS A 81 1.78 -2.16 11.56
N VAL A 82 1.95 -1.71 10.32
CA VAL A 82 2.96 -2.25 9.42
C VAL A 82 3.86 -1.13 8.92
N ILE A 83 5.17 -1.34 9.00
CA ILE A 83 6.20 -0.39 8.60
C ILE A 83 6.73 -0.81 7.24
N PHE A 84 6.40 -0.08 6.18
CA PHE A 84 6.68 -0.56 4.81
C PHE A 84 8.15 -0.74 4.48
N SER A 85 9.08 -0.11 5.21
CA SER A 85 10.52 -0.29 5.02
C SER A 85 11.00 -1.71 5.32
N GLU A 86 10.26 -2.45 6.14
CA GLU A 86 10.51 -3.84 6.50
C GLU A 86 9.96 -4.83 5.48
N HIS A 87 9.17 -4.35 4.50
CA HIS A 87 8.47 -5.16 3.52
C HIS A 87 8.93 -4.85 2.09
N ASN A 88 8.92 -5.85 1.21
CA ASN A 88 9.15 -5.60 -0.22
C ASN A 88 7.82 -5.27 -0.90
N VAL A 89 7.30 -4.07 -0.63
CA VAL A 89 6.02 -3.61 -1.19
C VAL A 89 6.11 -3.48 -2.72
N ARG A 90 5.16 -4.09 -3.43
CA ARG A 90 5.08 -4.07 -4.92
C ARG A 90 3.81 -3.46 -5.47
N ALA A 91 2.74 -3.44 -4.67
CA ALA A 91 1.56 -2.68 -4.98
C ALA A 91 0.98 -2.07 -3.71
N LEU A 92 0.48 -0.84 -3.81
CA LEU A 92 -0.28 -0.16 -2.77
C LEU A 92 -1.66 0.18 -3.32
N VAL A 93 -2.69 -0.09 -2.53
CA VAL A 93 -4.05 0.37 -2.77
C VAL A 93 -4.40 1.41 -1.72
N PHE A 94 -4.75 2.58 -2.22
CA PHE A 94 -5.18 3.71 -1.43
C PHE A 94 -6.68 3.92 -1.60
N GLU A 95 -7.34 4.36 -0.53
CA GLU A 95 -8.68 4.91 -0.55
C GLU A 95 -8.62 6.42 -0.27
N LYS A 96 -9.47 7.21 -0.93
CA LYS A 96 -9.60 8.64 -0.63
C LYS A 96 -9.98 8.80 0.84
N TYR A 97 -9.18 9.58 1.56
CA TYR A 97 -9.42 9.90 2.95
C TYR A 97 -10.35 11.11 3.03
N GLU A 98 -11.59 10.84 3.42
CA GLU A 98 -12.57 11.84 3.79
C GLU A 98 -12.73 11.75 5.32
N PRO A 99 -12.28 12.76 6.09
CA PRO A 99 -12.58 12.78 7.52
C PRO A 99 -14.10 12.78 7.66
N SER A 100 -14.63 11.83 8.42
CA SER A 100 -16.03 11.90 8.87
C SER A 100 -16.22 13.24 9.59
N GLN A 101 -17.15 14.06 9.10
CA GLN A 101 -17.57 15.30 9.74
C GLN A 101 -18.14 15.02 11.14
#